data_AF-F9P9A0-F1
#
_entry.id   AF-F9P9A0-F1
#
_cell.length_a   1.000
_cell.length_b   1.000
_cell.length_c   1.000
_cell.angle_alpha   90.00
_cell.angle_beta   90.00
_cell.angle_gamma   90.00
#
_symmetry.space_group_name_H-M   'P 1'
#
loop_
_entity.id
_entity.type
_entity.pdbx_description
1 polymer ?
#
loop_
_entity_poly.entity_id
_entity_poly.type
_entity_poly.pdbx_seq_one_letter_code
_entity_poly.pdbx_strand_id
1 'polypeptide(L)' 'MYDKERTILDIIKDKDRIDAQVFSEAIKSYFAGKEKDLLKLSKYAIKMNMEQALKRYTEVLL' A
#
# COMPACT_ATOMS: atom_id res chain seq x y z
N MET A 1 -8.46 15.00 -6.76
CA MET A 1 -8.55 14.41 -5.41
C MET A 1 -7.63 13.19 -5.38
N TYR A 2 -6.55 13.23 -4.60
CA TYR A 2 -5.59 12.12 -4.52
C TYR A 2 -6.09 11.09 -3.49
N ASP A 3 -6.39 9.87 -3.94
CA ASP A 3 -6.67 8.74 -3.04
C ASP A 3 -5.34 8.26 -2.42
N LYS A 4 -5.30 8.17 -1.08
CA LYS A 4 -4.13 7.69 -0.32
C LYS A 4 -3.81 6.23 -0.67
N GLU A 5 -4.86 5.46 -0.98
CA GLU A 5 -4.85 4.06 -1.39
C GLU A 5 -4.09 3.87 -2.70
N ARG A 6 -4.32 4.74 -3.68
CA ARG A 6 -3.62 4.69 -4.96
C ARG A 6 -2.15 5.03 -4.79
N THR A 7 -1.86 6.01 -3.92
CA THR A 7 -0.49 6.42 -3.59
C THR A 7 0.29 5.26 -2.94
N ILE A 8 -0.31 4.56 -1.99
CA ILE A 8 0.34 3.41 -1.34
C ILE A 8 0.57 2.26 -2.32
N LEU A 9 -0.39 1.99 -3.22
CA LEU A 9 -0.20 0.96 -4.24
C LEU A 9 0.90 1.31 -5.23
N ASP A 10 1.00 2.58 -5.64
CA ASP A 10 2.12 3.06 -6.47
C ASP A 10 3.46 2.85 -5.75
N ILE A 11 3.52 3.15 -4.44
CA ILE A 11 4.71 2.93 -3.62
C ILE A 11 5.05 1.43 -3.51
N ILE A 12 4.06 0.54 -3.38
CA ILE A 12 4.27 -0.92 -3.39
C ILE A 12 4.75 -1.40 -4.76
N LYS A 13 4.28 -0.77 -5.84
CA LYS A 13 4.63 -1.13 -7.21
C LYS A 13 6.07 -0.75 -7.52
N ASP A 14 6.47 0.46 -7.13
CA ASP A 14 7.80 1.01 -7.32
C ASP A 14 8.72 0.73 -6.12
N LYS A 15 8.41 -0.27 -5.28
CA LYS A 15 9.22 -0.63 -4.11
C LYS A 15 10.70 -0.92 -4.41
N ASP A 16 11.01 -1.28 -5.66
CA ASP A 16 12.36 -1.57 -6.13
C ASP A 16 13.14 -0.29 -6.46
N ARG A 17 12.41 0.78 -6.78
CA ARG A 17 12.93 2.11 -7.10
C ARG A 17 12.95 3.04 -5.89
N ILE A 18 12.20 2.72 -4.85
CA ILE A 18 12.09 3.49 -3.62
C ILE A 18 12.98 2.84 -2.56
N ASP A 19 13.64 3.68 -1.76
CA ASP A 19 14.43 3.20 -0.63
C ASP A 19 13.56 2.39 0.35
N ALA A 20 14.09 1.25 0.81
CA ALA A 20 13.36 0.34 1.68
C ALA A 20 12.90 1.00 2.99
N GLN A 21 13.66 1.96 3.51
CA GLN A 21 13.29 2.71 4.71
C GLN A 21 12.09 3.61 4.45
N VAL A 22 12.12 4.38 3.34
CA VAL A 22 11.02 5.25 2.92
C VAL A 22 9.77 4.44 2.63
N PHE A 23 9.91 3.29 1.95
CA PHE A 23 8.83 2.36 1.71
C PHE A 23 8.19 1.88 3.01
N SER A 24 9.01 1.41 3.97
CA SER A 24 8.52 0.92 5.26
C SER A 24 7.82 2.01 6.07
N GLU A 25 8.36 3.23 6.10
CA GLU A 25 7.74 4.37 6.78
C GLU A 25 6.41 4.77 6.16
N ALA A 26 6.34 4.89 4.82
CA ALA A 26 5.10 5.24 4.14
C ALA A 26 4.00 4.23 4.39
N ILE A 27 4.33 2.94 4.31
CA ILE A 27 3.40 1.85 4.56
C ILE A 27 2.97 1.84 6.03
N LYS A 28 3.91 1.92 6.98
CA LYS A 28 3.58 2.01 8.42
C LYS A 28 2.72 3.22 8.73
N SER A 29 3.02 4.38 8.17
CA SER A 29 2.25 5.61 8.36
C SER A 29 0.83 5.45 7.80
N TYR A 30 0.68 4.81 6.65
CA TYR A 30 -0.63 4.54 6.06
C TYR A 30 -1.45 3.54 6.89
N PHE A 31 -0.82 2.45 7.35
CA PHE A 31 -1.48 1.46 8.21
C PHE A 31 -1.72 1.97 9.65
N ALA A 32 -0.91 2.90 10.15
CA ALA A 32 -1.13 3.56 11.43
C ALA A 32 -2.31 4.57 11.38
N GLY A 33 -2.62 5.09 10.19
CA GLY A 33 -3.78 5.94 9.97
C GLY A 33 -5.11 5.20 10.19
N LYS A 34 -6.00 5.74 11.04
CA LYS A 34 -7.35 5.20 11.25
C LYS A 34 -8.29 5.40 10.05
N GLU A 35 -7.93 6.28 9.13
CA GLU A 35 -8.73 6.71 7.97
C GLU A 35 -8.39 5.92 6.71
N LYS A 36 -7.88 4.69 6.87
CA LYS A 36 -7.48 3.82 5.76
C LYS A 36 -8.68 3.03 5.25
N ASP A 37 -8.94 3.15 3.96
CA ASP A 37 -10.05 2.48 3.29
C ASP A 37 -9.56 1.18 2.65
N LEU A 38 -9.55 0.09 3.43
CA LEU A 38 -9.07 -1.23 2.99
C LEU A 38 -9.88 -1.77 1.80
N LEU A 39 -11.17 -1.41 1.72
CA LEU A 39 -12.05 -1.77 0.61
C LEU A 39 -11.62 -1.12 -0.71
N LYS A 40 -11.29 0.18 -0.72
CA LYS A 40 -10.74 0.84 -1.91
C LYS A 40 -9.35 0.33 -2.24
N LEU A 41 -8.50 0.14 -1.24
CA LEU A 41 -7.15 -0.39 -1.41
C LEU A 41 -7.18 -1.76 -2.11
N SER A 42 -8.05 -2.66 -1.66
CA SER A 42 -8.24 -3.97 -2.29
C SER A 42 -8.75 -3.85 -3.73
N LYS A 43 -9.76 -3.00 -3.99
CA LYS A 43 -10.26 -2.74 -5.36
C LYS A 43 -9.17 -2.23 -6.31
N TYR A 44 -8.32 -1.32 -5.84
CA TYR A 44 -7.21 -0.82 -6.65
C TYR A 44 -6.13 -1.87 -6.84
N ALA A 45 -5.83 -2.68 -5.81
CA ALA A 45 -4.89 -3.79 -5.93
C ALA A 45 -5.36 -4.85 -6.94
N ILE A 46 -6.65 -5.19 -6.95
CA ILE A 46 -7.28 -6.05 -7.97
C ILE A 46 -7.06 -5.47 -9.36
N LYS A 47 -7.41 -4.20 -9.56
CA LYS A 47 -7.24 -3.51 -10.86
C LYS A 47 -5.79 -3.48 -11.33
N MET A 48 -4.83 -3.43 -10.42
CA MET A 48 -3.40 -3.39 -10.72
C MET A 48 -2.74 -4.78 -10.72
N ASN A 49 -3.48 -5.87 -10.49
CA ASN A 49 -2.94 -7.22 -10.29
C ASN A 49 -1.91 -7.31 -9.15
N MET A 50 -2.07 -6.48 -8.12
CA MET A 50 -1.17 -6.35 -6.97
C MET A 50 -1.76 -6.96 -5.69
N GLU A 51 -2.88 -7.67 -5.78
CA GLU A 51 -3.54 -8.28 -4.61
C GLU A 51 -2.61 -9.18 -3.80
N GLN A 52 -1.81 -10.00 -4.48
CA GLN A 52 -0.86 -10.89 -3.82
C GLN A 52 0.24 -10.12 -3.08
N ALA A 53 0.75 -9.04 -3.69
CA ALA A 53 1.76 -8.19 -3.06
C ALA A 53 1.16 -7.49 -1.84
N LEU A 54 -0.01 -6.87 -2.00
CA LEU A 54 -0.72 -6.21 -0.92
C LEU A 54 -1.01 -7.18 0.23
N LYS A 55 -1.47 -8.40 -0.06
CA LYS A 55 -1.76 -9.42 0.95
C LYS A 55 -0.51 -9.78 1.76
N ARG A 56 0.62 -10.03 1.10
CA ARG A 56 1.90 -10.30 1.79
C ARG A 56 2.31 -9.16 2.72
N TYR A 57 2.18 -7.90 2.28
CA TYR A 57 2.50 -6.77 3.14
C TYR A 57 1.53 -6.66 4.31
N THR A 58 0.23 -6.86 4.06
CA THR A 58 -0.78 -6.83 5.10
C THR A 58 -0.51 -7.92 6.15
N GLU A 59 -0.08 -9.12 5.75
CA GLU A 59 0.30 -10.20 6.66
C GLU A 59 1.60 -9.96 7.43
N VAL A 60 2.51 -9.12 6.91
CA VAL A 60 3.78 -8.79 7.57
C VAL A 60 3.64 -7.61 8.54
N LEU A 61 2.68 -6.71 8.29
CA LEU A 61 2.50 -5.45 9.05
C LEU A 61 1.36 -5.50 10.06
N LEU A 62 0.44 -6.46 9.93
CA LEU A 62 -0.67 -6.70 10.85
C LEU A 62 -0.30 -7.84 11.80
#